data_AF-A0A7J0ART4-F1
#
_entry.id   AF-A0A7J0ART4-F1
#
_cell.length_a   1.000
_cell.length_b   1.000
_cell.length_c   1.000
_cell.angle_alpha   90.00
_cell.angle_beta   90.00
_cell.angle_gamma   90.00
#
_symmetry.space_group_name_H-M   'P 1'
#
loop_
_entity.id
_entity.type
_entity.pdbx_description
1 polymer ?
#
loop_
_entity_poly.entity_id
_entity_poly.type
_entity_poly.pdbx_seq_one_letter_code
_entity_poly.pdbx_strand_id
1 'polypeptide(L)'
;MEGIDAACEKMLAAGAKRAMKLKVGGAFHSPLMQPAQEELAEAIAEAEFSTPVCPVYQNVDGKPHTDPEEIKANLIKQLTAPVRWTYDVEAMIADGADEFIELGPGAVLQGLVKKINRGVATSGKQ
;
A
#
# COMPACT_ATOMS: atom_id res chain seq x y z
N MET A 1 1.20 -1.88 22.93
CA MET A 1 0.99 -0.51 22.40
C MET A 1 -0.32 0.02 22.96
N GLU A 2 -0.26 0.66 24.12
CA GLU A 2 -1.45 1.17 24.84
C GLU A 2 -2.31 2.12 23.97
N GLY A 3 -1.68 2.89 23.07
CA GLY A 3 -2.39 3.78 22.16
C GLY A 3 -3.36 3.07 21.20
N ILE A 4 -3.03 1.87 20.72
CA ILE A 4 -3.93 1.11 19.83
C ILE A 4 -5.11 0.53 20.64
N ASP A 5 -4.85 0.09 21.86
CA ASP A 5 -5.89 -0.42 22.76
C ASP A 5 -6.91 0.69 23.10
N ALA A 6 -6.43 1.85 23.52
CA ALA A 6 -7.27 3.01 23.78
C ALA A 6 -8.04 3.48 22.53
N ALA A 7 -7.43 3.41 21.35
CA ALA A 7 -8.11 3.73 20.09
C ALA A 7 -9.25 2.74 19.79
N CYS A 8 -9.01 1.43 19.97
CA CYS A 8 -10.04 0.42 19.74
C CYS A 8 -11.25 0.62 20.67
N GLU A 9 -11.00 0.85 21.97
CA GLU A 9 -12.06 1.10 22.95
C GLU A 9 -12.88 2.35 22.59
N LYS A 10 -12.21 3.47 22.29
CA LYS A 10 -12.87 4.72 21.91
C LYS A 10 -13.71 4.57 20.64
N MET A 11 -13.20 3.87 19.62
CA MET A 11 -13.92 3.68 18.37
C MET A 11 -15.16 2.78 18.55
N LEU A 12 -15.06 1.73 19.36
CA LEU A 12 -16.21 0.87 19.69
C LEU A 12 -17.27 1.65 20.48
N ALA A 13 -16.85 2.44 21.48
CA ALA A 13 -17.75 3.30 22.24
C ALA A 13 -18.43 4.37 21.36
N ALA A 14 -17.75 4.84 20.32
CA ALA A 14 -18.29 5.76 19.32
C ALA A 14 -19.21 5.09 18.28
N GLY A 15 -19.48 3.78 18.40
CA GLY A 15 -20.42 3.06 17.54
C GLY A 15 -19.78 2.39 16.32
N ALA A 16 -18.45 2.31 16.23
CA ALA A 16 -17.82 1.51 15.18
C ALA A 16 -18.24 0.05 15.28
N LYS A 17 -18.65 -0.55 14.15
CA LYS A 17 -19.07 -1.96 14.10
C LYS A 17 -17.97 -2.93 14.54
N ARG A 18 -16.70 -2.58 14.33
CA ARG A 18 -15.53 -3.40 14.64
C ARG A 18 -14.30 -2.52 14.78
N ALA A 19 -13.52 -2.73 15.83
CA ALA A 19 -12.16 -2.21 15.98
C ALA A 19 -11.29 -3.32 16.58
N MET A 20 -10.11 -3.56 16.03
CA MET A 20 -9.26 -4.65 16.48
C MET A 20 -7.80 -4.47 16.14
N LYS A 21 -6.95 -5.02 17.01
CA LYS A 21 -5.52 -5.13 16.79
C LYS A 21 -5.22 -6.22 15.76
N LEU A 22 -4.37 -5.89 14.80
CA LEU A 22 -3.82 -6.86 13.87
C LEU A 22 -2.63 -7.58 14.51
N LYS A 23 -2.51 -8.89 14.25
CA LYS A 23 -1.35 -9.69 14.69
C LYS A 23 -0.21 -9.49 13.70
N VAL A 24 0.53 -8.39 13.85
CA VAL A 24 1.64 -8.00 12.97
C VAL A 24 2.93 -7.83 13.77
N GLY A 25 4.07 -7.97 13.08
CA GLY A 25 5.40 -7.90 13.70
C GLY A 25 5.83 -6.49 14.10
N GLY A 26 5.16 -5.44 13.63
CA GLY A 26 5.53 -4.05 13.89
C GLY A 26 4.46 -3.04 13.52
N ALA A 27 4.71 -1.77 13.87
CA ALA A 27 3.84 -0.64 13.56
C ALA A 27 4.16 -0.05 12.17
N PHE A 28 4.04 -0.88 11.12
CA PHE A 28 4.31 -0.49 9.74
C PHE A 28 3.47 0.73 9.30
N HIS A 29 3.99 1.53 8.38
CA HIS A 29 3.31 2.73 7.86
C HIS A 29 2.97 3.76 8.95
N SER A 30 3.85 3.86 9.95
CA SER A 30 3.73 4.84 11.04
C SER A 30 5.07 5.55 11.27
N PRO A 31 5.06 6.71 11.94
CA PRO A 31 6.29 7.41 12.32
C PRO A 31 7.26 6.56 13.15
N LEU A 32 6.78 5.50 13.81
CA LEU A 32 7.63 4.59 14.60
C LEU A 32 8.60 3.77 13.73
N MET A 33 8.39 3.73 12.41
CA MET A 33 9.30 3.06 11.48
C MET A 33 10.43 3.96 10.98
N GLN A 34 10.55 5.21 11.46
CA GLN A 34 11.59 6.15 11.00
C GLN A 34 13.02 5.56 11.07
N PRO A 35 13.45 4.89 12.16
CA PRO A 35 14.79 4.30 12.20
C PRO A 35 14.99 3.22 11.13
N ALA A 36 13.99 2.38 10.91
CA ALA A 36 14.04 1.35 9.87
C ALA A 36 14.00 1.95 8.45
N GLN A 37 13.40 3.14 8.28
CA GLN A 37 13.40 3.86 7.00
C GLN A 37 14.80 4.37 6.66
N GLU A 38 15.57 4.83 7.66
CA GLU A 38 16.96 5.28 7.47
C GLU A 38 17.84 4.11 7.00
N GLU A 39 17.77 2.95 7.65
CA GLU A 39 18.48 1.75 7.21
C GLU A 39 18.03 1.27 5.81
N LEU A 40 16.72 1.30 5.54
CA LEU A 40 16.18 0.94 4.22
C LEU A 40 16.64 1.91 3.12
N ALA A 41 16.83 3.19 3.45
CA ALA A 41 17.27 4.20 2.50
C ALA A 41 18.67 3.90 1.95
N GLU A 42 19.57 3.40 2.80
CA GLU A 42 20.92 2.97 2.39
C GLU A 42 20.86 1.81 1.39
N ALA A 43 20.09 0.76 1.71
CA ALA A 43 19.91 -0.39 0.82
C ALA A 43 19.27 -0.01 -0.53
N ILE A 44 18.28 0.89 -0.50
CA ILE A 44 17.65 1.42 -1.73
C ILE A 44 18.64 2.29 -2.52
N ALA A 45 19.51 3.05 -1.84
CA ALA A 45 20.50 3.89 -2.50
C ALA A 45 21.47 3.07 -3.37
N GLU A 46 21.87 1.89 -2.87
CA GLU A 46 22.78 0.95 -3.53
C GLU A 46 22.12 0.10 -4.63
N ALA A 47 20.80 -0.04 -4.61
CA ALA A 47 20.08 -0.81 -5.63
C ALA A 47 20.06 -0.10 -6.99
N GLU A 48 20.20 -0.87 -8.06
CA GLU A 48 20.07 -0.39 -9.44
C GLU A 48 18.59 -0.23 -9.81
N PHE A 49 18.24 0.94 -10.35
CA PHE A 49 16.92 1.22 -10.90
C PHE A 49 17.04 1.50 -12.39
N SER A 50 16.14 0.90 -13.18
CA SER A 50 15.99 1.16 -14.61
C SER A 50 14.67 1.86 -14.88
N THR A 51 14.59 2.61 -15.98
CA THR A 51 13.32 3.17 -16.46
C THR A 51 12.32 2.04 -16.68
N PRO A 52 11.14 2.07 -16.03
CA PRO A 52 10.16 1.01 -16.16
C PRO A 52 9.50 1.07 -17.54
N VAL A 53 9.12 -0.09 -18.05
CA VAL A 53 8.42 -0.21 -19.36
C VAL A 53 6.93 0.12 -19.28
N CYS A 54 6.41 0.32 -18.07
CA CYS A 54 5.04 0.72 -17.78
C CYS A 54 5.02 1.59 -16.51
N PRO A 55 3.98 2.39 -16.28
CA PRO A 55 3.87 3.18 -15.06
C PRO A 55 3.81 2.30 -13.81
N VAL A 56 4.52 2.73 -12.76
CA VAL A 56 4.48 2.11 -11.43
C VAL A 56 3.61 2.97 -10.53
N TYR A 57 2.45 2.45 -10.10
CA TYR A 57 1.58 3.13 -9.15
C TYR A 57 2.14 2.98 -7.74
N GLN A 58 2.36 4.10 -7.05
CA GLN A 58 2.97 4.11 -5.72
C GLN A 58 2.00 4.55 -4.63
N ASN A 59 1.85 3.66 -3.65
CA ASN A 59 0.96 3.81 -2.49
C ASN A 59 1.13 5.10 -1.67
N VAL A 60 2.28 5.78 -1.76
CA VAL A 60 2.56 6.99 -0.97
C VAL A 60 1.64 8.15 -1.37
N ASP A 61 1.35 8.30 -2.66
CA ASP A 61 0.56 9.39 -3.21
C ASP A 61 -0.58 8.93 -4.13
N GLY A 62 -0.63 7.65 -4.49
CA GLY A 62 -1.71 7.07 -5.27
C GLY A 62 -1.60 7.33 -6.77
N LYS A 63 -0.39 7.53 -7.30
CA LYS A 63 -0.16 8.01 -8.68
C LYS A 63 0.79 7.12 -9.49
N PRO A 64 0.68 7.17 -10.83
CA PRO A 64 1.64 6.53 -11.72
C PRO A 64 2.96 7.31 -11.78
N HIS A 65 4.08 6.61 -11.65
CA HIS A 65 5.43 7.14 -11.86
C HIS A 65 6.19 6.36 -12.92
N THR A 66 7.01 7.06 -13.71
CA THR A 66 7.92 6.47 -14.70
C THR A 66 9.36 6.94 -14.54
N ASP A 67 9.62 7.93 -13.70
CA ASP A 67 10.97 8.38 -13.36
C ASP A 67 11.55 7.46 -12.26
N PRO A 68 12.68 6.76 -12.53
CA PRO A 68 13.36 5.94 -11.52
C PRO A 68 13.70 6.68 -10.22
N GLU A 69 14.07 7.96 -10.29
CA GLU A 69 14.47 8.73 -9.11
C GLU A 69 13.25 9.08 -8.22
N GLU A 70 12.10 9.37 -8.84
CA GLU A 70 10.84 9.54 -8.11
C GLU A 70 10.41 8.22 -7.46
N ILE A 71 10.49 7.12 -8.21
CA ILE A 71 10.14 5.77 -7.72
C ILE A 71 10.98 5.42 -6.51
N LYS A 72 12.30 5.65 -6.59
CA LYS A 72 13.26 5.42 -5.51
C LYS A 72 12.94 6.24 -4.27
N ALA A 73 12.71 7.55 -4.43
CA ALA A 73 12.37 8.45 -3.32
C ALA A 73 11.06 8.04 -2.63
N ASN A 74 10.08 7.61 -3.41
CA ASN A 74 8.79 7.16 -2.89
C ASN A 74 8.87 5.79 -2.19
N LEU A 75 9.72 4.88 -2.67
CA LEU A 75 9.94 3.58 -2.02
C LEU A 75 10.52 3.73 -0.61
N ILE A 76 11.45 4.68 -0.41
CA ILE A 76 11.99 5.02 0.92
C ILE A 76 10.86 5.55 1.82
N LYS A 77 10.09 6.52 1.31
CA LYS A 77 8.97 7.13 2.06
C LYS A 77 7.89 6.11 2.45
N GLN A 78 7.69 5.06 1.66
CA GLN A 78 6.60 4.10 1.83
C GLN A 78 6.56 3.44 3.22
N LEU A 79 7.72 3.25 3.86
CA LEU A 79 7.79 2.55 5.15
C LEU A 79 7.06 3.29 6.28
N THR A 80 7.03 4.63 6.22
CA THR A 80 6.35 5.50 7.19
C THR A 80 5.05 6.09 6.65
N ALA A 81 4.86 6.09 5.32
CA ALA A 81 3.65 6.58 4.66
C ALA A 81 2.52 5.55 4.65
N PRO A 82 1.24 5.99 4.63
CA PRO A 82 0.10 5.09 4.50
C PRO A 82 0.08 4.36 3.15
N VAL A 83 -0.64 3.25 3.09
CA VAL A 83 -0.93 2.53 1.84
C VAL A 83 -2.22 3.10 1.23
N ARG A 84 -2.12 3.93 0.19
CA ARG A 84 -3.27 4.56 -0.49
C ARG A 84 -3.94 3.66 -1.52
N TRP A 85 -4.13 2.38 -1.19
CA TRP A 85 -4.63 1.35 -2.09
C TRP A 85 -5.89 1.71 -2.88
N THR A 86 -6.89 2.31 -2.22
CA THR A 86 -8.13 2.73 -2.91
C THR A 86 -7.85 3.75 -4.02
N TYR A 87 -6.97 4.71 -3.74
CA TYR A 87 -6.59 5.74 -4.70
C TYR A 87 -5.80 5.15 -5.88
N ASP A 88 -4.89 4.21 -5.62
CA ASP A 88 -4.14 3.52 -6.68
C ASP A 88 -5.08 2.77 -7.63
N VAL A 89 -6.04 2.00 -7.09
CA VAL A 89 -6.99 1.25 -7.92
C VAL A 89 -7.92 2.19 -8.70
N GLU A 90 -8.41 3.26 -8.07
CA GLU A 90 -9.23 4.27 -8.76
C GLU A 90 -8.45 4.97 -9.88
N ALA A 91 -7.18 5.31 -9.64
CA ALA A 91 -6.30 5.93 -10.64
C ALA A 91 -6.00 4.97 -11.80
N MET A 92 -5.67 3.71 -11.51
CA MET A 92 -5.47 2.69 -12.55
C MET A 92 -6.72 2.52 -13.44
N ILE A 93 -7.92 2.49 -12.84
CA ILE A 93 -9.18 2.41 -13.59
C ILE A 93 -9.43 3.67 -14.42
N ALA A 94 -9.16 4.86 -13.86
CA ALA A 94 -9.30 6.12 -14.57
C ALA A 94 -8.35 6.19 -15.79
N ASP A 95 -7.18 5.57 -15.68
CA ASP A 95 -6.19 5.45 -16.75
C ASP A 95 -6.47 4.28 -17.72
N GLY A 96 -7.60 3.58 -17.54
CA GLY A 96 -8.16 2.63 -18.49
C GLY A 96 -7.98 1.15 -18.13
N ALA A 97 -7.48 0.82 -16.93
CA ALA A 97 -7.38 -0.57 -16.50
C ALA A 97 -8.78 -1.19 -16.30
N ASP A 98 -9.04 -2.31 -16.97
CA ASP A 98 -10.27 -3.09 -16.87
C ASP A 98 -10.05 -4.53 -16.34
N GLU A 99 -8.80 -4.99 -16.28
CA GLU A 99 -8.37 -6.27 -15.71
C GLU A 99 -7.23 -6.09 -14.69
N PHE A 100 -7.34 -6.78 -13.55
CA PHE A 100 -6.33 -6.84 -12.50
C PHE A 100 -5.90 -8.28 -12.24
N ILE A 101 -4.59 -8.55 -12.32
CA ILE A 101 -4.02 -9.88 -12.09
C ILE A 101 -3.18 -9.85 -10.81
N GLU A 102 -3.61 -10.57 -9.77
CA GLU A 102 -2.84 -10.72 -8.52
C GLU A 102 -1.77 -11.79 -8.70
N LEU A 103 -0.50 -11.42 -8.51
CA LEU A 103 0.63 -12.34 -8.54
C LEU A 103 1.01 -12.74 -7.11
N GLY A 104 0.91 -14.03 -6.79
CA GLY A 104 1.22 -14.56 -5.47
C GLY A 104 0.09 -15.42 -4.88
N PRO A 105 0.32 -16.00 -3.68
CA PRO A 105 -0.62 -16.90 -3.06
C PRO A 105 -1.88 -16.17 -2.55
N GLY A 106 -3.04 -16.76 -2.78
CA GLY A 106 -4.32 -16.27 -2.27
C GLY A 106 -5.08 -15.40 -3.28
N ALA A 107 -6.01 -14.60 -2.75
CA ALA A 107 -6.91 -13.75 -3.54
C ALA A 107 -7.32 -12.48 -2.77
N VAL A 108 -6.43 -11.98 -1.91
CA VAL A 108 -6.77 -10.86 -1.02
C VAL A 108 -6.93 -9.60 -1.85
N LEU A 109 -5.97 -9.30 -2.73
CA LEU A 109 -6.02 -8.09 -3.56
C LEU A 109 -7.18 -8.15 -4.56
N GLN A 110 -7.45 -9.30 -5.16
CA GLN A 110 -8.65 -9.51 -5.99
C GLN A 110 -9.94 -9.10 -5.24
N GLY A 111 -10.07 -9.52 -3.98
CA GLY A 111 -11.20 -9.15 -3.13
C GLY A 111 -11.23 -7.66 -2.78
N LEU A 112 -10.08 -7.02 -2.58
CA LEU A 112 -10.00 -5.59 -2.30
C LEU A 112 -10.34 -4.73 -3.54
N VAL A 113 -9.86 -5.11 -4.73
CA VAL A 113 -10.23 -4.44 -6.00
C VAL A 113 -11.75 -4.50 -6.19
N LYS A 114 -12.37 -5.69 -6.02
CA LYS A 114 -13.83 -5.86 -6.17
C LYS A 114 -14.67 -5.06 -5.16
N LYS A 115 -14.10 -4.66 -4.02
CA LYS A 115 -14.78 -3.76 -3.07
C LYS A 115 -14.78 -2.31 -3.54
N ILE A 116 -13.78 -1.92 -4.33
CA ILE A 116 -13.64 -0.58 -4.89
C ILE A 116 -14.48 -0.48 -6.17
N ASN A 117 -14.32 -1.42 -7.09
CA ASN A 117 -15.09 -1.49 -8.33
C ASN A 117 -15.43 -2.94 -8.69
N ARG A 118 -16.72 -3.25 -8.86
CA ARG A 118 -17.19 -4.60 -9.22
C ARG A 118 -17.22 -4.87 -10.73
N GLY A 119 -17.06 -3.84 -11.55
CA GLY A 119 -17.13 -3.92 -13.01
C GLY A 119 -15.82 -4.36 -13.67
N VAL A 120 -14.70 -4.35 -12.95
CA VAL A 120 -13.40 -4.76 -13.46
C VAL A 120 -13.16 -6.26 -13.25
N ALA A 121 -12.45 -6.89 -14.18
CA ALA A 121 -12.05 -8.28 -14.08
C ALA A 121 -10.92 -8.43 -13.06
N THR A 122 -10.94 -9.52 -12.29
CA THR A 122 -9.84 -9.86 -11.39
C THR A 122 -9.49 -11.34 -11.53
N SER A 123 -8.21 -11.66 -11.67
CA SER A 123 -7.70 -13.04 -11.70
C SER A 123 -6.44 -13.16 -10.84
N GLY A 124 -5.93 -14.40 -10.66
CA GLY A 124 -4.72 -14.66 -9.87
C GLY A 124 -3.77 -15.62 -10.59
N LYS A 125 -2.47 -15.42 -10.40
CA LYS A 125 -1.42 -16.36 -10.80
C LYS A 125 -0.54 -16.68 -9.59
N GLN A 126 -0.35 -17.98 -9.35
CA GLN A 126 0.41 -18.51 -8.21
C GLN A 126 1.81 -18.94 -8.65
#